data_AF-A0A897NSJ9-F1
#
_entry.id   AF-A0A897NSJ9-F1
#
_cell.length_a   1.000
_cell.length_b   1.000
_cell.length_c   1.000
_cell.angle_alpha   90.00
_cell.angle_beta   90.00
_cell.angle_gamma   90.00
#
_symmetry.space_group_name_H-M   'P 1'
#
loop_
_entity.id
_entity.type
_entity.pdbx_description
1 polymer ?
#
loop_
_entity_poly.entity_id
_entity_poly.type
_entity_poly.pdbx_seq_one_letter_code
_entity_poly.pdbx_strand_id
1 'polypeptide(L)'
;MQVQDINTNDQLITGIREQIESGTHEILIGTSPEVYEKIEDSLAESYADGAFIALCLYTDTQTAAEYDFEETATLVRAWDQELDTLLAVDQQTGVIGMPNEEEEEVIGLKYDTDRLYGLAFMQFMSQHWDEGEEVYITDARQLPYETANLRDAALNTALHLREGNAVGFQARVREAPAEEDSTWQTMEGQLTTVRQSFVEPSTNSFFGEIGLVGHTDRDGRVTMGGHGAYFEDYEARDIVLTPI
;
A
#
# COMPACT_ATOMS: atom_id res chain seq x y z
N MET A 1 10.92 18.98 3.72
CA MET A 1 11.98 17.99 3.92
C MET A 1 12.48 18.10 5.35
N GLN A 2 11.93 17.26 6.22
CA GLN A 2 12.45 17.08 7.57
C GLN A 2 12.99 15.65 7.68
N VAL A 3 14.15 15.52 8.29
CA VAL A 3 14.84 14.26 8.52
C VAL A 3 15.39 14.33 9.95
N GLN A 4 15.14 13.30 10.74
CA GLN A 4 15.49 13.26 12.16
C GLN A 4 16.15 11.92 12.49
N ASP A 5 17.30 11.96 13.13
CA ASP A 5 18.02 10.75 13.56
C ASP A 5 17.29 10.09 14.74
N ILE A 6 17.23 8.77 14.69
CA ILE A 6 16.73 7.90 15.75
C ILE A 6 17.95 7.20 16.36
N ASN A 7 18.15 7.35 17.66
CA ASN A 7 19.35 6.86 18.33
C ASN A 7 19.08 5.82 19.41
N THR A 8 17.81 5.48 19.69
CA THR A 8 17.44 4.45 20.67
C THR A 8 16.29 3.58 20.20
N ASN A 9 16.19 2.37 20.76
CA ASN A 9 15.05 1.46 20.52
C ASN A 9 13.70 2.11 20.81
N ASP A 10 13.58 2.82 21.94
CA ASP A 10 12.33 3.50 22.31
C ASP A 10 11.93 4.57 21.29
N GLN A 11 12.91 5.34 20.78
CA GLN A 11 12.67 6.31 19.72
C GLN A 11 12.27 5.65 18.41
N LEU A 12 12.85 4.49 18.08
CA LEU A 12 12.50 3.74 16.87
C LEU A 12 11.05 3.27 16.92
N ILE A 13 10.67 2.56 17.99
CA ILE A 13 9.30 2.03 18.14
C ILE A 13 8.29 3.18 18.23
N THR A 14 8.58 4.22 19.00
CA THR A 14 7.70 5.40 19.08
C THR A 14 7.55 6.07 17.72
N GLY A 15 8.66 6.22 16.98
CA GLY A 15 8.65 6.80 15.64
C GLY A 15 7.79 6.01 14.65
N ILE A 16 7.89 4.67 14.67
CA ILE A 16 7.07 3.78 13.83
C ILE A 16 5.59 3.96 14.16
N ARG A 17 5.23 3.87 15.45
CA ARG A 17 3.84 4.01 15.91
C ARG A 17 3.24 5.36 15.52
N GLU A 18 3.95 6.46 15.80
CA GLU A 18 3.50 7.80 15.44
C GLU A 18 3.23 7.95 13.94
N GLN A 19 4.04 7.30 13.08
CA GLN A 19 3.83 7.36 11.64
C GLN A 19 2.64 6.51 11.20
N ILE A 20 2.49 5.29 11.73
CA ILE A 20 1.32 4.42 11.48
C ILE A 20 0.03 5.11 11.90
N GLU A 21 -0.03 5.61 13.13
CA GLU A 21 -1.21 6.28 13.71
C GLU A 21 -1.57 7.58 12.98
N SER A 22 -0.60 8.20 12.29
CA SER A 22 -0.85 9.35 11.42
C SER A 22 -1.27 8.98 9.99
N GLY A 23 -1.05 7.73 9.60
CA GLY A 23 -1.34 7.18 8.28
C GLY A 23 -2.82 6.92 8.10
N THR A 24 -3.36 7.37 6.98
CA THR A 24 -4.80 7.36 6.71
C THR A 24 -5.19 6.58 5.45
N HIS A 25 -4.23 6.28 4.55
CA HIS A 25 -4.53 5.65 3.27
C HIS A 25 -3.65 4.44 2.98
N GLU A 26 -2.35 4.52 3.25
CA GLU A 26 -1.36 3.52 2.85
C GLU A 26 -0.24 3.38 3.88
N ILE A 27 0.04 2.13 4.25
CA ILE A 27 1.17 1.74 5.08
C ILE A 27 1.88 0.58 4.40
N LEU A 28 3.15 0.79 4.06
CA LEU A 28 4.05 -0.25 3.58
C LEU A 28 5.11 -0.46 4.65
N ILE A 29 5.18 -1.67 5.20
CA ILE A 29 6.09 -1.96 6.29
C ILE A 29 6.79 -3.30 6.10
N GLY A 30 8.11 -3.28 6.10
CA GLY A 30 8.94 -4.48 6.29
C GLY A 30 9.50 -4.45 7.71
N THR A 31 9.31 -5.51 8.51
CA THR A 31 9.76 -5.51 9.90
C THR A 31 9.92 -6.92 10.50
N SER A 32 10.57 -7.03 11.65
CA SER A 32 10.72 -8.29 12.39
C SER A 32 9.47 -8.62 13.23
N PRO A 33 9.25 -9.89 13.60
CA PRO A 33 8.16 -10.29 14.51
C PRO A 33 8.13 -9.49 15.82
N GLU A 34 9.30 -9.26 16.42
CA GLU A 34 9.45 -8.52 17.68
C GLU A 34 9.02 -7.04 17.59
N VAL A 35 9.19 -6.42 16.43
CA VAL A 35 8.72 -5.05 16.19
C VAL A 35 7.23 -5.08 15.87
N TYR A 36 6.78 -6.02 15.04
CA TYR A 36 5.37 -6.19 14.72
C TYR A 36 4.51 -6.31 15.98
N GLU A 37 4.90 -7.16 16.93
CA GLU A 37 4.19 -7.33 18.22
C GLU A 37 4.09 -6.03 19.05
N LYS A 38 4.99 -5.06 18.84
CA LYS A 38 4.98 -3.77 19.56
C LYS A 38 4.14 -2.69 18.88
N ILE A 39 3.72 -2.93 17.64
CA ILE A 39 2.98 -1.98 16.80
C ILE A 39 1.67 -2.54 16.25
N GLU A 40 1.34 -3.80 16.60
CA GLU A 40 0.16 -4.53 16.15
C GLU A 40 -1.14 -3.74 16.42
N ASP A 41 -1.24 -3.12 17.59
CA ASP A 41 -2.38 -2.29 17.98
C ASP A 41 -2.51 -1.03 17.12
N SER A 42 -1.40 -0.35 16.81
CA SER A 42 -1.40 0.80 15.89
C SER A 42 -1.81 0.39 14.48
N LEU A 43 -1.32 -0.77 13.99
CA LEU A 43 -1.71 -1.30 12.68
C LEU A 43 -3.20 -1.67 12.64
N ALA A 44 -3.71 -2.26 13.72
CA ALA A 44 -5.11 -2.63 13.83
C ALA A 44 -6.04 -1.41 13.80
N GLU A 45 -5.68 -0.33 14.50
CA GLU A 45 -6.41 0.93 14.47
C GLU A 45 -6.42 1.54 13.06
N SER A 46 -5.26 1.64 12.40
CA SER A 46 -5.17 2.13 11.02
C SER A 46 -5.95 1.27 10.03
N TYR A 47 -5.91 -0.06 10.18
CA TYR A 47 -6.67 -0.98 9.33
C TYR A 47 -8.18 -0.80 9.51
N ALA A 48 -8.65 -0.67 10.75
CA ALA A 48 -10.05 -0.43 11.06
C ALA A 48 -10.55 0.91 10.49
N ASP A 49 -9.69 1.92 10.42
CA ASP A 49 -9.95 3.21 9.78
C ASP A 49 -9.89 3.16 8.24
N GLY A 50 -9.54 2.01 7.66
CA GLY A 50 -9.58 1.75 6.22
C GLY A 50 -8.24 1.88 5.50
N ALA A 51 -7.12 1.92 6.21
CA ALA A 51 -5.80 1.98 5.58
C ALA A 51 -5.49 0.68 4.81
N PHE A 52 -4.85 0.84 3.64
CA PHE A 52 -4.21 -0.26 2.93
C PHE A 52 -2.88 -0.57 3.59
N ILE A 53 -2.69 -1.80 4.07
CA ILE A 53 -1.49 -2.22 4.80
C ILE A 53 -0.83 -3.41 4.08
N ALA A 54 0.37 -3.20 3.55
CA ALA A 54 1.22 -4.26 3.03
C ALA A 54 2.38 -4.51 4.01
N LEU A 55 2.36 -5.68 4.64
CA LEU A 55 3.35 -6.09 5.64
C LEU A 55 4.27 -7.16 5.07
N CYS A 56 5.58 -6.95 5.13
CA CYS A 56 6.57 -8.00 4.93
C CYS A 56 7.20 -8.34 6.28
N LEU A 57 6.92 -9.54 6.78
CA LEU A 57 7.45 -10.01 8.07
C LEU A 57 8.78 -10.75 7.84
N TYR A 58 9.81 -10.33 8.56
CA TYR A 58 11.17 -10.88 8.44
C TYR A 58 11.32 -12.18 9.23
N THR A 59 10.72 -13.23 8.71
CA THR A 59 10.70 -14.59 9.26
C THR A 59 10.29 -15.57 8.18
N ASP A 60 10.32 -16.88 8.47
CA ASP A 60 9.84 -17.91 7.56
C ASP A 60 8.29 -17.94 7.51
N THR A 61 7.73 -18.48 6.42
CA THR A 61 6.27 -18.53 6.21
C THR A 61 5.52 -19.36 7.25
N GLN A 62 6.16 -20.37 7.86
CA GLN A 62 5.53 -21.20 8.88
C GLN A 62 5.35 -20.40 10.17
N THR A 63 6.39 -19.66 10.60
CA THR A 63 6.33 -18.78 11.76
C THR A 63 5.35 -17.62 11.52
N ALA A 64 5.41 -16.98 10.36
CA ALA A 64 4.49 -15.89 10.02
C ALA A 64 3.01 -16.33 10.04
N ALA A 65 2.71 -17.56 9.61
CA ALA A 65 1.34 -18.10 9.59
C ALA A 65 0.75 -18.38 11.00
N GLU A 66 1.54 -18.24 12.07
CA GLU A 66 1.04 -18.36 13.45
C GLU A 66 0.32 -17.09 13.94
N TYR A 67 0.54 -15.96 13.28
CA TYR A 67 -0.08 -14.67 13.59
C TYR A 67 -1.46 -14.54 12.93
N ASP A 68 -2.35 -13.75 13.55
CA ASP A 68 -3.66 -13.39 13.00
C ASP A 68 -3.61 -12.00 12.36
N PHE A 69 -3.69 -11.96 11.03
CA PHE A 69 -3.58 -10.73 10.26
C PHE A 69 -4.92 -10.10 9.87
N GLU A 70 -6.05 -10.72 10.23
CA GLU A 70 -7.38 -10.34 9.74
C GLU A 70 -7.70 -8.85 9.99
N GLU A 71 -7.26 -8.34 11.14
CA GLU A 71 -7.50 -6.96 11.57
C GLU A 71 -6.26 -6.06 11.49
N THR A 72 -5.09 -6.55 11.05
CA THR A 72 -3.82 -5.80 11.13
C THR A 72 -3.17 -5.56 9.77
N ALA A 73 -3.58 -6.27 8.72
CA ALA A 73 -2.98 -6.15 7.40
C ALA A 73 -4.00 -6.36 6.27
N THR A 74 -3.72 -5.76 5.12
CA THR A 74 -4.41 -6.07 3.87
C THR A 74 -3.73 -7.24 3.16
N LEU A 75 -2.39 -7.25 3.19
CA LEU A 75 -1.54 -8.24 2.54
C LEU A 75 -0.34 -8.53 3.45
N VAL A 76 0.04 -9.79 3.59
CA VAL A 76 1.25 -10.19 4.29
C VAL A 76 2.10 -11.10 3.41
N ARG A 77 3.38 -10.76 3.32
CA ARG A 77 4.44 -11.65 2.86
C ARG A 77 5.41 -11.94 4.00
N ALA A 78 6.12 -13.05 3.90
CA ALA A 78 7.21 -13.38 4.81
C ALA A 78 8.50 -13.64 4.04
N TRP A 79 9.61 -13.20 4.61
CA TRP A 79 10.93 -13.42 4.05
C TRP A 79 11.95 -13.66 5.17
N ASP A 80 12.54 -14.85 5.19
CA ASP A 80 13.50 -15.26 6.22
C ASP A 80 14.87 -14.59 5.99
N GLN A 81 14.98 -13.32 6.39
CA GLN A 81 16.18 -12.49 6.35
C GLN A 81 16.23 -11.54 7.56
N GLU A 82 17.42 -11.13 7.96
CA GLU A 82 17.60 -10.06 8.97
C GLU A 82 17.83 -8.72 8.26
N LEU A 83 16.85 -7.82 8.34
CA LEU A 83 16.86 -6.53 7.65
C LEU A 83 16.37 -5.41 8.56
N ASP A 84 16.71 -4.18 8.18
CA ASP A 84 16.19 -2.98 8.83
C ASP A 84 14.66 -2.91 8.68
N THR A 85 13.99 -2.45 9.73
CA THR A 85 12.59 -2.04 9.58
C THR A 85 12.53 -0.89 8.60
N LEU A 86 11.66 -1.01 7.63
CA LEU A 86 11.38 0.01 6.63
C LEU A 86 9.89 0.28 6.64
N LEU A 87 9.51 1.52 6.97
CA LEU A 87 8.14 2.00 7.00
C LEU A 87 8.00 3.15 6.02
N ALA A 88 6.98 3.09 5.17
CA ALA A 88 6.57 4.17 4.28
C ALA A 88 5.05 4.38 4.39
N VAL A 89 4.63 5.63 4.62
CA VAL A 89 3.23 5.99 4.90
C VAL A 89 2.78 7.13 3.99
N ASP A 90 1.57 7.00 3.43
CA ASP A 90 0.81 8.02 2.71
C ASP A 90 1.62 8.84 1.67
N GLN A 91 2.57 8.20 0.98
CA GLN A 91 3.43 8.84 -0.01
C GLN A 91 4.32 9.98 0.50
N GLN A 92 4.53 10.08 1.81
CA GLN A 92 5.14 11.27 2.40
C GLN A 92 6.15 10.95 3.50
N THR A 93 5.81 10.09 4.44
CA THR A 93 6.59 9.92 5.66
C THR A 93 7.03 8.48 5.86
N GLY A 94 7.87 8.26 6.88
CA GLY A 94 8.33 6.92 7.20
C GLY A 94 9.50 6.87 8.17
N VAL A 95 9.94 5.64 8.42
CA VAL A 95 11.02 5.29 9.34
C VAL A 95 11.89 4.20 8.73
N ILE A 96 13.21 4.31 8.89
CA ILE A 96 14.16 3.25 8.57
C ILE A 96 15.04 3.01 9.79
N GLY A 97 15.21 1.77 10.21
CA GLY A 97 16.13 1.41 11.28
C GLY A 97 15.88 0.01 11.84
N MET A 98 16.86 -0.55 12.54
CA MET A 98 16.77 -1.87 13.16
C MET A 98 16.88 -1.74 14.68
N PRO A 99 15.96 -2.34 15.46
CA PRO A 99 16.16 -2.43 16.89
C PRO A 99 17.44 -3.22 17.20
N ASN A 100 18.18 -2.79 18.22
CA ASN A 100 19.37 -3.48 18.68
C ASN A 100 19.07 -4.14 20.04
N GLU A 101 19.11 -5.46 20.11
CA GLU A 101 18.84 -6.18 21.37
C GLU A 101 19.99 -6.08 22.37
N GLU A 102 21.22 -5.98 21.88
CA GLU A 102 22.43 -5.98 22.71
C GLU A 102 22.77 -4.58 23.24
N GLU A 103 22.40 -3.54 22.51
CA GLU A 103 22.73 -2.14 22.82
C GLU A 103 21.49 -1.26 22.85
N GLU A 104 21.49 -0.25 23.72
CA GLU A 104 20.41 0.76 23.74
C GLU A 104 20.47 1.70 22.52
N GLU A 105 21.65 1.80 21.89
CA GLU A 105 21.91 2.67 20.75
C GLU A 105 21.47 2.02 19.43
N VAL A 106 20.74 2.79 18.63
CA VAL A 106 20.21 2.42 17.31
C VAL A 106 20.71 3.42 16.28
N ILE A 107 20.88 2.99 15.03
CA ILE A 107 21.03 3.90 13.90
C ILE A 107 19.75 3.83 13.08
N GLY A 108 18.94 4.87 13.18
CA GLY A 108 17.70 4.98 12.42
C GLY A 108 17.39 6.39 11.97
N LEU A 109 16.36 6.52 11.15
CA LEU A 109 15.95 7.75 10.52
C LEU A 109 14.43 7.84 10.46
N LYS A 110 13.87 8.98 10.88
CA LYS A 110 12.50 9.38 10.57
C LYS A 110 12.54 10.44 9.47
N TYR A 111 11.67 10.32 8.47
CA TYR A 111 11.59 11.28 7.36
C TYR A 111 10.17 11.78 7.09
N ASP A 112 10.09 13.01 6.57
CA ASP A 112 8.88 13.65 6.04
C ASP A 112 9.25 14.38 4.74
N THR A 113 9.17 13.61 3.64
CA THR A 113 9.36 14.05 2.25
C THR A 113 9.02 12.93 1.27
N ASP A 114 8.22 13.27 0.26
CA ASP A 114 7.91 12.50 -0.94
C ASP A 114 9.14 11.83 -1.63
N ARG A 115 10.29 12.51 -1.66
CA ARG A 115 11.52 11.97 -2.26
C ARG A 115 12.06 10.74 -1.54
N LEU A 116 12.06 10.77 -0.21
CA LEU A 116 12.53 9.63 0.59
C LEU A 116 11.46 8.53 0.62
N TYR A 117 10.18 8.89 0.62
CA TYR A 117 9.11 7.92 0.37
C TYR A 117 9.34 7.19 -0.96
N GLY A 118 9.62 7.88 -2.06
CA GLY A 118 9.84 7.23 -3.36
C GLY A 118 10.99 6.22 -3.34
N LEU A 119 12.09 6.53 -2.63
CA LEU A 119 13.20 5.60 -2.42
C LEU A 119 12.79 4.42 -1.53
N ALA A 120 12.09 4.68 -0.43
CA ALA A 120 11.60 3.65 0.48
C ALA A 120 10.59 2.72 -0.21
N PHE A 121 9.67 3.24 -1.02
CA PHE A 121 8.74 2.47 -1.84
C PHE A 121 9.48 1.54 -2.81
N MET A 122 10.47 2.07 -3.54
CA MET A 122 11.27 1.25 -4.46
C MET A 122 12.02 0.14 -3.71
N GLN A 123 12.61 0.46 -2.56
CA GLN A 123 13.32 -0.51 -1.73
C GLN A 123 12.37 -1.54 -1.11
N PHE A 124 11.20 -1.12 -0.63
CA PHE A 124 10.15 -2.02 -0.14
C PHE A 124 9.76 -3.01 -1.23
N MET A 125 9.33 -2.52 -2.39
CA MET A 125 8.87 -3.38 -3.48
C MET A 125 9.97 -4.31 -3.98
N SER A 126 11.16 -3.79 -4.27
CA SER A 126 12.22 -4.58 -4.92
C SER A 126 13.01 -5.50 -3.99
N GLN A 127 13.13 -5.16 -2.70
CA GLN A 127 13.94 -5.95 -1.77
C GLN A 127 13.09 -6.72 -0.78
N HIS A 128 11.92 -6.22 -0.36
CA HIS A 128 11.15 -6.84 0.71
C HIS A 128 9.94 -7.57 0.14
N TRP A 129 9.18 -6.92 -0.74
CA TRP A 129 7.93 -7.48 -1.26
C TRP A 129 8.18 -8.57 -2.30
N ASP A 130 8.92 -8.27 -3.37
CA ASP A 130 9.13 -9.18 -4.50
C ASP A 130 9.91 -10.45 -4.12
N GLU A 131 10.78 -10.39 -3.10
CA GLU A 131 11.55 -11.53 -2.58
C GLU A 131 10.78 -12.34 -1.52
N GLY A 132 9.72 -11.77 -0.94
CA GLY A 132 8.89 -12.42 0.06
C GLY A 132 7.87 -13.39 -0.52
N GLU A 133 7.50 -14.39 0.27
CA GLU A 133 6.46 -15.36 -0.05
C GLU A 133 5.12 -14.94 0.56
N GLU A 134 4.01 -15.12 -0.19
CA GLU A 134 2.66 -14.79 0.27
C GLU A 134 2.24 -15.65 1.49
N VAL A 135 1.80 -14.98 2.55
CA VAL A 135 1.28 -15.61 3.79
C VAL A 135 -0.20 -15.32 3.97
N TYR A 136 -0.62 -14.09 3.70
CA TYR A 136 -2.01 -13.67 3.87
C TYR A 136 -2.42 -12.64 2.82
N ILE A 137 -3.66 -12.78 2.35
CA ILE A 137 -4.37 -11.80 1.56
C ILE A 137 -5.77 -11.69 2.16
N THR A 138 -6.22 -10.47 2.42
CA THR A 138 -7.59 -10.23 2.87
C THR A 138 -8.62 -10.64 1.82
N ASP A 139 -9.84 -10.99 2.26
CA ASP A 139 -10.95 -11.21 1.33
C ASP A 139 -11.32 -9.92 0.59
N ALA A 140 -11.90 -10.07 -0.61
CA ALA A 140 -12.41 -8.93 -1.36
C ALA A 140 -13.47 -8.17 -0.54
N ARG A 141 -13.35 -6.85 -0.44
CA ARG A 141 -14.33 -6.00 0.24
C ARG A 141 -15.69 -6.12 -0.44
N GLN A 142 -16.76 -6.09 0.35
CA GLN A 142 -18.11 -6.15 -0.21
C GLN A 142 -18.42 -4.90 -1.05
N LEU A 143 -18.99 -5.10 -2.24
CA LEU A 143 -19.42 -4.00 -3.10
C LEU A 143 -20.83 -3.49 -2.70
N PRO A 144 -21.08 -2.17 -2.73
CA PRO A 144 -20.15 -1.11 -3.12
C PRO A 144 -19.08 -0.82 -2.07
N TYR A 145 -17.86 -0.54 -2.54
CA TYR A 145 -16.71 -0.23 -1.69
C TYR A 145 -16.07 1.09 -2.12
N GLU A 146 -15.93 2.03 -1.18
CA GLU A 146 -15.32 3.34 -1.42
C GLU A 146 -13.90 3.37 -0.86
N THR A 147 -12.96 3.88 -1.64
CA THR A 147 -11.57 4.08 -1.20
C THR A 147 -10.94 5.26 -1.95
N ALA A 148 -10.10 6.01 -1.24
CA ALA A 148 -9.27 7.04 -1.84
C ALA A 148 -7.91 6.49 -2.30
N ASN A 149 -7.55 5.26 -1.91
CA ASN A 149 -6.28 4.63 -2.26
C ASN A 149 -6.43 3.81 -3.55
N LEU A 150 -5.64 4.15 -4.58
CA LEU A 150 -5.64 3.42 -5.85
C LEU A 150 -5.15 1.96 -5.70
N ARG A 151 -4.16 1.68 -4.84
CA ARG A 151 -3.68 0.32 -4.60
C ARG A 151 -4.75 -0.55 -3.98
N ASP A 152 -5.51 0.01 -3.05
CA ASP A 152 -6.64 -0.67 -2.43
C ASP A 152 -7.77 -0.93 -3.45
N ALA A 153 -8.11 0.06 -4.28
CA ALA A 153 -9.06 -0.12 -5.37
C ALA A 153 -8.59 -1.19 -6.37
N ALA A 154 -7.31 -1.19 -6.73
CA ALA A 154 -6.72 -2.15 -7.66
C ALA A 154 -6.68 -3.56 -7.06
N LEU A 155 -6.34 -3.71 -5.78
CA LEU A 155 -6.37 -4.98 -5.08
C LEU A 155 -7.80 -5.54 -5.07
N ASN A 156 -8.77 -4.78 -4.57
CA ASN A 156 -10.16 -5.26 -4.48
C ASN A 156 -10.75 -5.61 -5.85
N THR A 157 -10.42 -4.83 -6.88
CA THR A 157 -10.77 -5.17 -8.26
C THR A 157 -10.12 -6.48 -8.70
N ALA A 158 -8.82 -6.69 -8.43
CA ALA A 158 -8.13 -7.94 -8.75
C ALA A 158 -8.77 -9.15 -8.05
N LEU A 159 -9.08 -9.04 -6.76
CA LEU A 159 -9.69 -10.10 -5.97
C LEU A 159 -11.08 -10.47 -6.51
N HIS A 160 -11.93 -9.48 -6.80
CA HIS A 160 -13.24 -9.75 -7.42
C HIS A 160 -13.15 -10.36 -8.81
N LEU A 161 -12.27 -9.85 -9.68
CA LEU A 161 -12.10 -10.38 -11.03
C LEU A 161 -11.57 -11.82 -11.00
N ARG A 162 -10.71 -12.17 -10.03
CA ARG A 162 -10.20 -13.53 -9.80
C ARG A 162 -11.32 -14.52 -9.47
N GLU A 163 -12.35 -14.07 -8.76
CA GLU A 163 -13.56 -14.85 -8.48
C GLU A 163 -14.57 -14.89 -9.63
N GLY A 164 -14.29 -14.18 -10.74
CA GLY A 164 -15.18 -14.07 -11.89
C GLY A 164 -16.32 -13.07 -11.70
N ASN A 165 -16.26 -12.21 -10.67
CA ASN A 165 -17.23 -11.15 -10.45
C ASN A 165 -16.98 -10.01 -11.44
N ALA A 166 -18.06 -9.39 -11.92
CA ALA A 166 -17.98 -8.15 -12.70
C ALA A 166 -17.95 -6.95 -11.74
N VAL A 167 -17.04 -6.00 -11.99
CA VAL A 167 -16.82 -4.84 -11.12
C VAL A 167 -17.04 -3.56 -11.91
N GLY A 168 -17.98 -2.75 -11.46
CA GLY A 168 -18.19 -1.40 -11.94
C GLY A 168 -17.34 -0.40 -11.16
N PHE A 169 -17.22 0.82 -11.68
CA PHE A 169 -16.62 1.91 -10.93
C PHE A 169 -17.40 3.21 -11.12
N GLN A 170 -17.34 4.06 -10.10
CA GLN A 170 -17.60 5.48 -10.17
C GLN A 170 -16.38 6.18 -9.56
N ALA A 171 -15.81 7.18 -10.24
CA ALA A 171 -14.66 7.92 -9.71
C ALA A 171 -14.71 9.38 -10.12
N ARG A 172 -14.01 10.23 -9.37
CA ARG A 172 -13.64 11.58 -9.81
C ARG A 172 -12.35 11.45 -10.61
N VAL A 173 -12.35 11.93 -11.85
CA VAL A 173 -11.21 11.83 -12.77
C VAL A 173 -10.84 13.18 -13.39
N ARG A 174 -9.58 13.35 -13.76
CA ARG A 174 -9.07 14.42 -14.63
C ARG A 174 -8.03 13.86 -15.59
N GLU A 175 -7.77 14.52 -16.72
CA GLU A 175 -6.76 14.06 -17.69
C GLU A 175 -5.38 13.95 -17.02
N ALA A 176 -4.62 12.92 -17.38
CA ALA A 176 -3.25 12.71 -16.92
C ALA A 176 -2.24 12.84 -18.09
N PRO A 177 -1.05 13.43 -17.87
CA PRO A 177 -0.66 14.15 -16.66
C PRO A 177 -1.48 15.44 -16.48
N ALA A 178 -1.86 15.73 -15.24
CA ALA A 178 -2.74 16.86 -14.97
C ALA A 178 -2.03 18.22 -15.13
N GLU A 179 -2.69 19.15 -15.79
CA GLU A 179 -2.33 20.57 -15.82
C GLU A 179 -2.96 21.34 -14.64
N GLU A 180 -2.44 22.52 -14.31
CA GLU A 180 -2.86 23.32 -13.14
C GLU A 180 -4.37 23.65 -13.15
N ASP A 181 -4.97 23.78 -14.33
CA ASP A 181 -6.39 24.09 -14.55
C ASP A 181 -7.25 22.88 -14.91
N SER A 182 -6.71 21.66 -14.84
CA SER A 182 -7.45 20.43 -15.12
C SER A 182 -8.62 20.24 -14.16
N THR A 183 -9.84 20.19 -14.70
CA THR A 183 -11.07 20.06 -13.91
C THR A 183 -11.43 18.60 -13.65
N TRP A 184 -11.77 18.30 -12.41
CA TRP A 184 -12.31 16.99 -12.04
C TRP A 184 -13.74 16.80 -12.58
N GLN A 185 -14.00 15.66 -13.20
CA GLN A 185 -15.31 15.20 -13.65
C GLN A 185 -15.65 13.85 -13.03
N THR A 186 -16.93 13.47 -13.01
CA THR A 186 -17.34 12.13 -12.57
C THR A 186 -17.33 11.21 -13.78
N MET A 187 -16.75 10.02 -13.62
CA MET A 187 -16.72 8.97 -14.63
C MET A 187 -17.25 7.67 -14.02
N GLU A 188 -18.05 6.96 -14.80
CA GLU A 188 -18.59 5.66 -14.47
C GLU A 188 -18.29 4.67 -15.60
N GLY A 189 -18.10 3.41 -15.24
CA GLY A 189 -17.83 2.37 -16.22
C GLY A 189 -17.66 1.00 -15.59
N GLN A 190 -17.13 0.07 -16.38
CA GLN A 190 -16.83 -1.29 -15.95
C GLN A 190 -15.31 -1.51 -15.96
N LEU A 191 -14.78 -2.07 -14.87
CA LEU A 191 -13.39 -2.52 -14.81
C LEU A 191 -13.25 -3.85 -15.52
N THR A 192 -12.16 -3.98 -16.28
CA THR A 192 -11.85 -5.17 -17.08
C THR A 192 -10.57 -5.85 -16.62
N THR A 193 -9.64 -5.09 -16.05
CA THR A 193 -8.43 -5.58 -15.41
C THR A 193 -7.79 -4.47 -14.56
N VAL A 194 -6.68 -4.77 -13.91
CA VAL A 194 -5.84 -3.81 -13.19
C VAL A 194 -4.38 -3.96 -13.65
N ARG A 195 -3.56 -2.97 -13.32
CA ARG A 195 -2.09 -3.05 -13.31
C ARG A 195 -1.65 -3.03 -11.86
N GLN A 196 -0.97 -4.07 -11.40
CA GLN A 196 -0.48 -4.18 -10.03
C GLN A 196 0.57 -5.30 -9.92
N SER A 197 1.39 -5.28 -8.88
CA SER A 197 2.39 -6.32 -8.55
C SER A 197 2.37 -6.75 -7.08
N PHE A 198 1.29 -6.46 -6.35
CA PHE A 198 1.15 -6.81 -4.94
C PHE A 198 0.69 -8.27 -4.76
N VAL A 199 -0.22 -8.75 -5.61
CA VAL A 199 -0.78 -10.11 -5.57
C VAL A 199 -0.59 -10.84 -6.90
N GLU A 200 -0.60 -12.17 -6.88
CA GLU A 200 -0.54 -12.95 -8.12
C GLU A 200 -1.93 -13.14 -8.77
N PRO A 201 -2.04 -13.08 -10.12
CA PRO A 201 -0.96 -12.78 -11.05
C PRO A 201 -0.59 -11.29 -11.06
N SER A 202 0.70 -11.01 -11.09
CA SER A 202 1.19 -9.65 -11.40
C SER A 202 0.76 -9.24 -12.81
N THR A 203 0.20 -8.04 -12.96
CA THR A 203 -0.36 -7.54 -14.24
C THR A 203 0.25 -6.22 -14.70
N ASN A 204 1.15 -5.66 -13.91
CA ASN A 204 1.97 -4.51 -14.28
C ASN A 204 2.92 -4.83 -15.46
N SER A 205 3.25 -3.78 -16.20
CA SER A 205 4.11 -3.79 -17.38
C SER A 205 5.52 -3.29 -17.07
N PHE A 206 5.65 -2.52 -15.98
CA PHE A 206 6.91 -2.02 -15.44
C PHE A 206 6.84 -1.92 -13.91
N PHE A 207 8.01 -1.75 -13.30
CA PHE A 207 8.13 -1.70 -11.84
C PHE A 207 7.36 -0.52 -11.24
N GLY A 208 6.54 -0.80 -10.22
CA GLY A 208 5.73 0.22 -9.54
C GLY A 208 4.47 0.68 -10.28
N GLU A 209 4.13 0.12 -11.46
CA GLU A 209 2.88 0.45 -12.14
C GLU A 209 1.68 -0.02 -11.31
N ILE A 210 0.79 0.91 -10.99
CA ILE A 210 -0.49 0.64 -10.37
C ILE A 210 -1.59 1.40 -11.13
N GLY A 211 -2.67 0.72 -11.50
CA GLY A 211 -3.74 1.37 -12.25
C GLY A 211 -4.97 0.51 -12.46
N LEU A 212 -6.09 1.18 -12.71
CA LEU A 212 -7.36 0.55 -13.06
C LEU A 212 -7.57 0.62 -14.58
N VAL A 213 -8.04 -0.46 -15.19
CA VAL A 213 -8.30 -0.52 -16.63
C VAL A 213 -9.76 -0.90 -16.86
N GLY A 214 -10.52 -0.01 -17.49
CA GLY A 214 -11.95 -0.18 -17.67
C GLY A 214 -12.44 0.21 -19.05
N HIS A 215 -13.77 0.21 -19.19
CA HIS A 215 -14.47 0.75 -20.33
C HIS A 215 -15.60 1.68 -19.87
N THR A 216 -15.79 2.77 -20.59
CA THR A 216 -16.95 3.68 -20.45
C THR A 216 -17.75 3.69 -21.75
N ASP A 217 -19.04 3.99 -21.65
CA ASP A 217 -19.91 4.10 -22.84
C ASP A 217 -19.46 5.22 -23.80
N ARG A 218 -18.81 6.25 -23.27
CA ARG A 218 -18.42 7.44 -24.02
C ARG A 218 -17.05 7.30 -24.69
N ASP A 219 -16.06 6.84 -23.94
CA ASP A 219 -14.65 6.93 -24.32
C ASP A 219 -14.06 5.56 -24.71
N GLY A 220 -14.82 4.48 -24.52
CA GLY A 220 -14.35 3.12 -24.76
C GLY A 220 -13.35 2.71 -23.69
N ARG A 221 -12.22 2.11 -24.07
CA ARG A 221 -11.20 1.66 -23.11
C ARG A 221 -10.53 2.87 -22.44
N VAL A 222 -10.47 2.85 -21.12
CA VAL A 222 -9.81 3.88 -20.29
C VAL A 222 -8.83 3.26 -19.30
N THR A 223 -7.80 4.03 -18.94
CA THR A 223 -6.84 3.72 -17.86
C THR A 223 -6.85 4.83 -16.82
N MET A 224 -6.82 4.46 -15.54
CA MET A 224 -6.87 5.40 -14.42
C MET A 224 -5.74 5.11 -13.43
N GLY A 225 -4.92 6.12 -13.20
CA GLY A 225 -3.86 6.13 -12.20
C GLY A 225 -4.32 6.84 -10.92
N GLY A 226 -3.51 6.76 -9.87
CA GLY A 226 -3.73 7.45 -8.60
C GLY A 226 -3.14 8.85 -8.62
N HIS A 227 -3.00 9.47 -7.45
CA HIS A 227 -2.39 10.80 -7.35
C HIS A 227 -1.05 10.90 -8.10
N GLY A 228 -0.90 11.92 -8.94
CA GLY A 228 0.30 12.10 -9.75
C GLY A 228 0.41 11.17 -10.96
N ALA A 229 -0.70 10.54 -11.39
CA ALA A 229 -0.78 9.75 -12.61
C ALA A 229 -0.11 10.45 -13.80
N TYR A 230 0.66 9.69 -14.56
CA TYR A 230 1.51 10.22 -15.63
C TYR A 230 1.42 9.40 -16.92
N PHE A 231 1.18 8.09 -16.81
CA PHE A 231 1.13 7.19 -17.96
C PHE A 231 -0.29 6.82 -18.37
N GLU A 232 -1.23 6.93 -17.44
CA GLU A 232 -2.64 6.63 -17.60
C GLU A 232 -3.38 7.77 -18.32
N ASP A 233 -4.57 7.47 -18.85
CA ASP A 233 -5.41 8.47 -19.50
C ASP A 233 -5.94 9.49 -18.48
N TYR A 234 -6.17 9.03 -17.25
CA TYR A 234 -6.74 9.84 -16.17
C TYR A 234 -6.05 9.64 -14.83
N GLU A 235 -5.98 10.73 -14.05
CA GLU A 235 -5.78 10.68 -12.59
C GLU A 235 -7.16 10.50 -11.94
N ALA A 236 -7.29 9.52 -11.04
CA ALA A 236 -8.52 9.20 -10.34
C ALA A 236 -8.40 9.38 -8.82
N ARG A 237 -9.53 9.73 -8.19
CA ARG A 237 -9.73 9.79 -6.75
C ARG A 237 -11.20 9.54 -6.40
N ASP A 238 -11.51 9.43 -5.11
CA ASP A 238 -12.88 9.21 -4.61
C ASP A 238 -13.51 8.01 -5.34
N ILE A 239 -12.81 6.88 -5.34
CA ILE A 239 -13.15 5.70 -6.16
C ILE A 239 -14.17 4.87 -5.42
N VAL A 240 -15.28 4.56 -6.08
CA VAL A 240 -16.29 3.62 -5.61
C VAL A 240 -16.33 2.44 -6.56
N LEU A 241 -15.96 1.26 -6.07
CA LEU A 241 -16.17 -0.01 -6.76
C LEU A 241 -17.62 -0.43 -6.56
N THR A 242 -18.31 -0.83 -7.63
CA THR A 242 -19.75 -1.12 -7.60
C THR A 242 -20.05 -2.51 -8.15
N PRO A 243 -21.14 -3.17 -7.70
CA PRO A 243 -21.63 -4.36 -8.38
C PRO A 243 -22.23 -3.98 -9.74
N ILE A 244 -22.16 -4.91 -10.71
CA ILE A 244 -22.80 -4.79 -12.03
C ILE A 244 -24.03 -5.69 -12.12
#